data_AF-A0ABD4W9F7-F1
#
_entry.id   AF-A0ABD4W9F7-F1
#
_cell.length_a   1.000
_cell.length_b   1.000
_cell.length_c   1.000
_cell.angle_alpha   90.00
_cell.angle_beta   90.00
_cell.angle_gamma   90.00
#
_symmetry.space_group_name_H-M   'P 1'
#
loop_
_entity.id
_entity.type
_entity.pdbx_description
1 polymer ?
#
loop_
_entity_poly.entity_id
_entity_poly.type
_entity_poly.pdbx_seq_one_letter_code
_entity_poly.pdbx_strand_id
1 'polypeptide(L)'
;MQQHIERIAKGSSVPRNGKEGILFSFIMSAIMIYVMAALNYGVRIGDVGAAAWSYALFNWPLAYVVGMICDLCICTPSSRAIMNTFCAATDRAVWKGITVKFLMVVLMTVFGAIMAFGFTFGAFTGFWRMFPNFTIALPIQMLIVAPLSGKIVHAIGDAAGWNKSAQQHVPALDVKTVADVMQHDVYTVASDAEVRDAVRMMLEKNISGMPIVDDERHVVGFISDSDVLCRFAQDNAPVSDISTLVTGMARGEFPELSHAEPLDMNVMVIAAKPAVTVQSDANIAQVCQMFGYQQYKKVPVVEQGKLVGVVNRGRLTRRSFEACLGTAE
;
A
#
# COMPACT_ATOMS: atom_id res chain seq x y z
N MET A 1 9.09 13.80 -8.97
CA MET A 1 9.62 12.63 -9.70
C MET A 1 9.40 11.31 -8.96
N GLN A 2 9.71 11.22 -7.65
CA GLN A 2 9.45 10.02 -6.83
C GLN A 2 7.96 9.61 -6.76
N GLN A 3 7.02 10.56 -6.63
CA GLN A 3 5.58 10.24 -6.66
C GLN A 3 5.07 9.72 -8.01
N HIS A 4 5.74 10.08 -9.12
CA HIS A 4 5.39 9.59 -10.46
C HIS A 4 5.92 8.16 -10.67
N ILE A 5 7.12 7.87 -10.14
CA ILE A 5 7.70 6.53 -10.11
C ILE A 5 6.92 5.61 -9.17
N GLU A 6 6.49 6.09 -7.99
CA GLU A 6 5.61 5.35 -7.08
C GLU A 6 4.24 5.07 -7.68
N ARG A 7 3.64 6.01 -8.42
CA ARG A 7 2.35 5.79 -9.12
C ARG A 7 2.48 4.75 -10.23
N ILE A 8 3.57 4.76 -10.99
CA ILE A 8 3.83 3.76 -12.04
C ILE A 8 4.14 2.39 -11.42
N ALA A 9 4.92 2.34 -10.33
CA ALA A 9 5.23 1.09 -9.63
C ALA A 9 4.02 0.50 -8.88
N LYS A 10 3.16 1.33 -8.26
CA LYS A 10 1.94 0.88 -7.54
C LYS A 10 0.80 0.49 -8.48
N GLY A 11 0.69 1.13 -9.66
CA GLY A 11 -0.43 0.92 -10.58
C GLY A 11 -0.36 -0.33 -11.46
N SER A 12 0.84 -0.83 -11.78
CA SER A 12 1.00 -1.93 -12.76
C SER A 12 1.61 -3.23 -12.21
N SER A 13 1.98 -3.27 -10.92
CA SER A 13 2.65 -4.44 -10.31
C SER A 13 1.79 -5.15 -9.27
N VAL A 14 0.68 -4.56 -8.85
CA VAL A 14 -0.14 -5.07 -7.75
C VAL A 14 -1.38 -5.77 -8.32
N PRO A 15 -1.61 -7.04 -7.96
CA PRO A 15 -2.81 -7.77 -8.40
C PRO A 15 -4.09 -7.11 -7.86
N ARG A 16 -5.12 -6.99 -8.70
CA ARG A 16 -6.37 -6.27 -8.37
C ARG A 16 -7.34 -7.10 -7.54
N ASN A 17 -7.26 -8.44 -7.66
CA ASN A 17 -8.18 -9.36 -7.01
C ASN A 17 -7.45 -10.66 -6.60
N GLY A 18 -8.14 -11.53 -5.85
CA GLY A 18 -7.54 -12.78 -5.35
C GLY A 18 -7.08 -13.74 -6.45
N LYS A 19 -7.76 -13.78 -7.61
CA LYS A 19 -7.41 -14.64 -8.75
C LYS A 19 -6.14 -14.13 -9.44
N GLU A 20 -6.07 -12.82 -9.69
CA GLU A 20 -4.86 -12.15 -10.16
C GLU A 20 -3.71 -12.33 -9.17
N GLY A 21 -3.97 -12.33 -7.86
CA GLY A 21 -2.94 -12.51 -6.83
C GLY A 21 -2.27 -13.88 -6.88
N ILE A 22 -3.05 -14.95 -7.05
CA ILE A 22 -2.52 -16.32 -7.19
C ILE A 22 -1.72 -16.43 -8.49
N LEU A 23 -2.29 -15.94 -9.61
CA LEU A 23 -1.62 -15.99 -10.91
C LEU A 23 -0.33 -15.16 -10.91
N PHE A 24 -0.32 -14.01 -10.24
CA PHE A 24 0.83 -13.15 -10.10
C PHE A 24 1.97 -13.85 -9.35
N SER A 25 1.70 -14.54 -8.24
CA SER A 25 2.71 -15.33 -7.52
C SER A 25 3.31 -16.41 -8.42
N PHE A 26 2.46 -17.10 -9.18
CA PHE A 26 2.86 -18.16 -10.10
C PHE A 26 3.76 -17.66 -11.24
N ILE A 27 3.36 -16.58 -11.91
CA ILE A 27 4.13 -16.00 -13.02
C ILE A 27 5.44 -15.39 -12.52
N MET A 28 5.41 -14.70 -11.38
CA MET A 28 6.58 -14.11 -10.75
C MET A 28 7.64 -15.16 -10.40
N SER A 29 7.24 -16.25 -9.76
CA SER A 29 8.15 -17.33 -9.37
C SER A 29 8.76 -18.02 -10.59
N ALA A 30 7.97 -18.31 -11.62
CA ALA A 30 8.46 -18.90 -12.86
C ALA A 30 9.51 -18.00 -13.56
N ILE A 31 9.24 -16.70 -13.72
CA ILE A 31 10.18 -15.77 -14.36
C ILE A 31 11.46 -15.63 -13.53
N MET A 32 11.36 -15.58 -12.20
CA MET A 32 12.53 -15.47 -11.33
C MET A 32 13.44 -16.69 -11.41
N ILE A 33 12.86 -17.90 -11.40
CA ILE A 33 13.62 -19.15 -11.53
C ILE A 33 14.36 -19.17 -12.88
N TYR A 34 13.69 -18.75 -13.95
CA TYR A 34 14.28 -18.67 -15.29
C TYR A 34 15.47 -17.70 -15.34
N VAL A 35 15.29 -16.48 -14.85
CA VAL A 35 16.33 -15.44 -14.83
C VAL A 35 17.51 -15.86 -13.95
N MET A 36 17.26 -16.38 -12.75
CA MET A 36 18.34 -16.77 -11.84
C MET A 36 19.10 -18.01 -12.30
N ALA A 37 18.43 -18.97 -12.94
CA ALA A 37 19.12 -20.11 -13.53
C ALA A 37 20.06 -19.68 -14.67
N ALA A 38 19.61 -18.76 -15.53
CA ALA A 38 20.45 -18.21 -16.61
C ALA A 38 21.63 -17.38 -16.06
N LEU A 39 21.39 -16.54 -15.05
CA LEU A 39 22.45 -15.75 -14.41
C LEU A 39 23.46 -16.63 -13.68
N ASN A 40 23.01 -17.64 -12.93
CA ASN A 40 23.91 -18.57 -12.24
C ASN A 40 24.78 -19.37 -13.23
N TYR A 41 24.21 -19.74 -14.38
CA TYR A 41 24.98 -20.35 -15.47
C TYR A 41 26.04 -19.37 -16.00
N GLY A 42 25.65 -18.12 -16.27
CA GLY A 42 26.56 -17.10 -16.77
C GLY A 42 27.68 -16.72 -15.79
N VAL A 43 27.40 -16.69 -14.48
CA VAL A 43 28.44 -16.46 -13.46
C VAL A 43 29.43 -17.63 -13.38
N ARG A 44 28.98 -18.87 -13.65
CA ARG A 44 29.86 -20.06 -13.62
C ARG A 44 30.72 -20.21 -14.87
N ILE A 45 30.17 -19.88 -16.04
CA ILE A 45 30.77 -20.20 -17.35
C ILE A 45 31.34 -18.94 -18.03
N GLY A 46 30.93 -17.75 -17.59
CA GLY A 46 31.35 -16.48 -18.17
C GLY A 46 30.54 -16.03 -19.38
N ASP A 47 29.43 -16.71 -19.71
CA ASP A 47 28.58 -16.40 -20.86
C ASP A 47 27.10 -16.35 -20.47
N VAL A 48 26.44 -15.24 -20.78
CA VAL A 48 24.99 -14.98 -20.57
C VAL A 48 24.19 -15.01 -21.89
N GLY A 49 24.80 -15.52 -22.96
CA GLY A 49 24.19 -15.70 -24.28
C GLY A 49 23.08 -16.75 -24.32
N ALA A 50 22.62 -17.08 -25.52
CA ALA A 50 21.45 -17.96 -25.74
C ALA A 50 21.55 -19.31 -25.02
N ALA A 51 22.76 -19.85 -24.84
CA ALA A 51 23.01 -21.10 -24.15
C ALA A 51 22.58 -21.07 -22.66
N ALA A 52 22.80 -19.95 -21.97
CA ALA A 52 22.41 -19.78 -20.56
C ALA A 52 20.88 -19.82 -20.39
N TRP A 53 20.17 -19.18 -21.31
CA TRP A 53 18.71 -19.10 -21.31
C TRP A 53 18.06 -20.41 -21.74
N SER A 54 18.65 -21.17 -22.67
CA SER A 54 18.17 -22.52 -22.99
C SER A 54 18.43 -23.50 -21.84
N TYR A 55 19.58 -23.39 -21.17
CA TYR A 55 19.91 -24.21 -20.01
C TYR A 55 18.89 -24.01 -18.88
N ALA A 56 18.50 -22.76 -18.61
CA ALA A 56 17.50 -22.43 -17.61
C ALA A 56 16.12 -23.06 -17.87
N LEU A 57 15.75 -23.25 -19.15
CA LEU A 57 14.45 -23.81 -19.51
C LEU A 57 14.44 -25.34 -19.46
N PHE A 58 15.45 -25.99 -20.05
CA PHE A 58 15.40 -27.44 -20.28
C PHE A 58 16.05 -28.27 -19.17
N ASN A 59 17.00 -27.70 -18.43
CA ASN A 59 17.80 -28.49 -17.48
C ASN A 59 17.28 -28.45 -16.04
N TRP A 60 16.30 -27.59 -15.75
CA TRP A 60 15.77 -27.40 -14.39
C TRP A 60 14.23 -27.51 -14.26
N PRO A 61 13.53 -28.42 -14.96
CA PRO A 61 12.06 -28.50 -14.91
C PRO A 61 11.52 -28.76 -13.50
N LEU A 62 12.22 -29.58 -12.71
CA LEU A 62 11.84 -29.90 -11.33
C LEU A 62 11.91 -28.66 -10.42
N ALA A 63 12.87 -27.75 -10.65
CA ALA A 63 13.00 -26.56 -9.81
C ALA A 63 11.87 -25.55 -10.04
N TYR A 64 11.31 -25.46 -11.25
CA TYR A 64 10.08 -24.69 -11.46
C TYR A 64 8.94 -25.23 -10.61
N VAL A 65 8.70 -26.54 -10.65
CA VAL A 65 7.62 -27.18 -9.88
C VAL A 65 7.81 -26.98 -8.38
N VAL A 66 8.99 -27.31 -7.86
CA VAL A 66 9.29 -27.18 -6.43
C VAL A 66 9.25 -25.72 -5.99
N GLY A 67 9.84 -24.80 -6.77
CA GLY A 67 9.86 -23.38 -6.47
C GLY A 67 8.46 -22.76 -6.42
N MET A 68 7.58 -23.11 -7.37
CA MET A 68 6.20 -22.64 -7.38
C MET A 68 5.38 -23.17 -6.20
N ILE A 69 5.57 -24.44 -5.81
CA ILE A 69 4.90 -25.03 -4.63
C ILE A 69 5.39 -24.35 -3.34
N CYS A 70 6.70 -24.17 -3.19
CA CYS A 70 7.27 -23.49 -2.02
C CYS A 70 6.79 -22.04 -1.91
N ASP A 71 6.63 -21.33 -3.02
CA ASP A 71 6.13 -19.95 -3.00
C ASP A 71 4.69 -19.86 -2.50
N LEU A 72 3.80 -20.72 -3.03
CA LEU A 72 2.38 -20.73 -2.68
C LEU A 72 2.13 -21.25 -1.25
N CYS A 73 2.84 -22.30 -0.84
CA CYS A 73 2.58 -22.99 0.43
C CYS A 73 3.37 -22.42 1.62
N ILE A 74 4.56 -21.86 1.39
CA ILE A 74 5.47 -21.45 2.47
C ILE A 74 5.68 -19.93 2.44
N CYS A 75 6.15 -19.38 1.32
CA CYS A 75 6.57 -17.98 1.28
C CYS A 75 5.38 -17.02 1.46
N THR A 76 4.28 -17.28 0.76
CA THR A 76 3.07 -16.44 0.82
C THR A 76 2.42 -16.45 2.21
N PRO A 77 2.17 -17.61 2.87
CA PRO A 77 1.61 -17.63 4.22
C PRO A 77 2.55 -17.07 5.29
N SER A 78 3.83 -17.46 5.26
CA SER A 78 4.81 -17.00 6.25
C SER A 78 5.04 -15.49 6.18
N SER A 79 5.07 -14.90 4.98
CA SER A 79 5.17 -13.44 4.86
C SER A 79 3.95 -12.72 5.42
N ARG A 80 2.74 -13.26 5.23
CA ARG A 80 1.52 -12.70 5.83
C ARG A 80 1.59 -12.73 7.35
N ALA A 81 2.10 -13.81 7.94
CA ALA A 81 2.29 -13.93 9.39
C ALA A 81 3.28 -12.89 9.92
N ILE A 82 4.46 -12.77 9.30
CA ILE A 82 5.50 -11.80 9.70
C ILE A 82 4.96 -10.35 9.59
N MET A 83 4.25 -10.03 8.52
CA MET A 83 3.68 -8.70 8.31
C MET A 83 2.72 -8.28 9.43
N ASN A 84 1.89 -9.20 9.90
CA ASN A 84 0.89 -8.92 10.92
C ASN A 84 1.53 -8.62 12.29
N THR A 85 2.76 -9.08 12.51
CA THR A 85 3.54 -8.83 13.71
C THR A 85 4.34 -7.53 13.63
N PHE A 86 4.89 -7.17 12.46
CA PHE A 86 5.89 -6.10 12.34
C PHE A 86 5.43 -4.83 11.58
N CYS A 87 4.29 -4.84 10.87
CA CYS A 87 3.87 -3.69 10.05
C CYS A 87 2.50 -3.10 10.46
N ALA A 88 2.49 -1.77 10.66
CA ALA A 88 1.29 -0.96 10.84
C ALA A 88 0.36 -1.05 9.61
N ALA A 89 -0.96 -0.89 9.83
CA ALA A 89 -2.00 -1.16 8.82
C ALA A 89 -1.84 -0.37 7.51
N THR A 90 -1.22 0.81 7.56
CA THR A 90 -0.98 1.73 6.45
C THR A 90 0.11 1.29 5.47
N ASP A 91 1.10 0.50 5.92
CA ASP A 91 2.29 0.15 5.14
C ASP A 91 2.29 -1.28 4.59
N ARG A 92 1.25 -2.05 4.91
CA ARG A 92 1.23 -3.51 4.69
C ARG A 92 1.37 -3.92 3.23
N ALA A 93 0.92 -3.13 2.25
CA ALA A 93 0.90 -3.61 0.85
C ALA A 93 2.30 -3.66 0.23
N VAL A 94 3.08 -2.59 0.37
CA VAL A 94 4.44 -2.51 -0.19
C VAL A 94 5.37 -3.43 0.59
N TRP A 95 5.29 -3.39 1.93
CA TRP A 95 6.08 -4.28 2.77
C TRP A 95 5.74 -5.76 2.55
N LYS A 96 4.47 -6.14 2.36
CA LYS A 96 4.11 -7.52 1.94
C LYS A 96 4.85 -7.91 0.67
N GLY A 97 4.82 -7.05 -0.34
CA GLY A 97 5.54 -7.30 -1.58
C GLY A 97 7.04 -7.51 -1.36
N ILE A 98 7.69 -6.70 -0.52
CA ILE A 98 9.13 -6.79 -0.25
C ILE A 98 9.47 -8.03 0.59
N THR A 99 8.74 -8.29 1.68
CA THR A 99 9.01 -9.39 2.61
C THR A 99 8.74 -10.76 1.99
N VAL A 100 7.66 -10.93 1.20
CA VAL A 100 7.42 -12.18 0.44
C VAL A 100 8.64 -12.47 -0.45
N LYS A 101 9.08 -11.45 -1.21
CA LYS A 101 10.17 -11.58 -2.18
C LYS A 101 11.49 -11.90 -1.50
N PHE A 102 11.81 -11.24 -0.39
CA PHE A 102 13.02 -11.53 0.39
C PHE A 102 13.01 -12.96 0.95
N LEU A 103 11.91 -13.39 1.57
CA LEU A 103 11.79 -14.72 2.14
C LEU A 103 11.91 -15.83 1.07
N MET A 104 11.32 -15.62 -0.10
CA MET A 104 11.39 -16.56 -1.23
C MET A 104 12.84 -16.75 -1.72
N VAL A 105 13.58 -15.65 -1.89
CA VAL A 105 14.98 -15.72 -2.35
C VAL A 105 15.86 -16.45 -1.32
N VAL A 106 15.66 -16.20 -0.04
CA VAL A 106 16.36 -16.93 1.04
C VAL A 106 16.05 -18.43 0.98
N LEU A 107 14.77 -18.79 0.88
CA LEU A 107 14.32 -20.19 0.91
C LEU A 107 14.82 -21.00 -0.30
N MET A 108 14.82 -20.39 -1.49
CA MET A 108 15.36 -21.01 -2.71
C MET A 108 16.89 -21.15 -2.67
N THR A 109 17.58 -20.20 -2.04
CA THR A 109 19.03 -20.29 -1.86
C THR A 109 19.40 -21.41 -0.89
N VAL A 110 18.65 -21.56 0.21
CA VAL A 110 18.81 -22.68 1.14
C VAL A 110 18.52 -24.01 0.45
N PHE A 111 17.45 -24.09 -0.35
CA PHE A 111 17.15 -25.29 -1.14
C PHE A 111 18.29 -25.65 -2.12
N GLY A 112 18.83 -24.65 -2.83
CA GLY A 112 19.98 -24.86 -3.73
C GLY A 112 21.23 -25.35 -2.99
N ALA A 113 21.49 -24.83 -1.79
CA ALA A 113 22.60 -25.27 -0.95
C ALA A 113 22.40 -26.72 -0.44
N ILE A 114 21.18 -27.08 -0.04
CA ILE A 114 20.85 -28.46 0.37
C ILE A 114 20.97 -29.44 -0.80
N MET A 115 20.52 -29.06 -2.00
CA MET A 115 20.66 -29.90 -3.19
C MET A 115 22.12 -30.08 -3.62
N ALA A 116 22.97 -29.08 -3.42
CA ALA A 116 24.37 -29.14 -3.81
C ALA A 116 25.27 -29.85 -2.79
N PHE A 117 25.00 -29.70 -1.49
CA PHE A 117 25.89 -30.15 -0.39
C PHE A 117 25.22 -31.15 0.56
N GLY A 118 23.98 -31.55 0.30
CA GLY A 118 23.18 -32.37 1.20
C GLY A 118 22.77 -31.62 2.48
N PHE A 119 22.19 -32.35 3.43
CA PHE A 119 21.80 -31.83 4.74
C PHE A 119 22.99 -31.78 5.70
N THR A 120 24.06 -31.09 5.31
CA THR A 120 25.32 -30.99 6.09
C THR A 120 25.63 -29.55 6.50
N PHE A 121 26.55 -29.35 7.46
CA PHE A 121 27.03 -28.00 7.83
C PHE A 121 27.68 -27.26 6.63
N GLY A 122 28.11 -27.99 5.59
CA GLY A 122 28.55 -27.43 4.32
C GLY A 122 27.46 -26.66 3.56
N ALA A 123 26.18 -27.00 3.75
CA ALA A 123 25.07 -26.22 3.18
C ALA A 123 24.96 -24.83 3.80
N PHE A 124 25.30 -24.68 5.09
CA PHE A 124 25.29 -23.38 5.78
C PHE A 124 26.43 -22.47 5.28
N THR A 125 27.63 -23.02 5.13
CA THR A 125 28.76 -22.24 4.57
C THR A 125 28.56 -21.96 3.08
N GLY A 126 27.94 -22.88 2.34
CA GLY A 126 27.53 -22.69 0.95
C GLY A 126 26.49 -21.58 0.76
N PHE A 127 25.53 -21.46 1.69
CA PHE A 127 24.54 -20.38 1.71
C PHE A 127 25.21 -18.99 1.74
N TRP A 128 26.18 -18.79 2.65
CA TRP A 128 26.91 -17.53 2.75
C TRP A 128 27.74 -17.20 1.51
N ARG A 129 28.21 -18.22 0.79
CA ARG A 129 28.96 -18.06 -0.46
C ARG A 129 28.08 -17.61 -1.63
N MET A 130 26.76 -17.85 -1.54
CA MET A 130 25.76 -17.38 -2.50
C MET A 130 25.23 -15.97 -2.18
N PHE A 131 25.73 -15.31 -1.13
CA PHE A 131 25.32 -13.95 -0.77
C PHE A 131 25.43 -12.91 -1.92
N PRO A 132 26.44 -12.95 -2.81
CA PRO A 132 26.51 -12.06 -3.98
C PRO A 132 25.34 -12.23 -4.97
N ASN A 133 24.65 -13.37 -4.97
CA ASN A 133 23.47 -13.55 -5.81
C ASN A 133 22.29 -12.69 -5.32
N PHE A 134 22.22 -12.37 -4.02
CA PHE A 134 21.14 -11.53 -3.47
C PHE A 134 21.25 -10.07 -3.91
N THR A 135 22.48 -9.55 -4.01
CA THR A 135 22.72 -8.16 -4.42
C THR A 135 22.35 -7.91 -5.88
N ILE A 136 22.39 -8.95 -6.71
CA ILE A 136 21.96 -8.91 -8.12
C ILE A 136 20.46 -9.23 -8.26
N ALA A 137 19.95 -10.20 -7.50
CA ALA A 137 18.57 -10.67 -7.62
C ALA A 137 17.54 -9.62 -7.19
N LEU A 138 17.75 -8.94 -6.05
CA LEU A 138 16.76 -8.00 -5.50
C LEU A 138 16.50 -6.79 -6.43
N PRO A 139 17.52 -6.14 -7.01
CA PRO A 139 17.30 -5.06 -7.98
C PRO A 139 16.58 -5.53 -9.25
N ILE A 140 17.00 -6.66 -9.82
CA ILE A 140 16.38 -7.23 -11.04
C ILE A 140 14.91 -7.57 -10.78
N GLN A 141 14.63 -8.14 -9.61
CA GLN A 141 13.27 -8.49 -9.18
C GLN A 141 12.37 -7.26 -9.04
N MET A 142 12.89 -6.19 -8.45
CA MET A 142 12.18 -4.94 -8.23
C MET A 142 11.94 -4.17 -9.53
N LEU A 143 12.95 -4.13 -10.41
CA LEU A 143 12.94 -3.26 -11.58
C LEU A 143 12.34 -3.92 -12.84
N ILE A 144 12.47 -5.24 -12.98
CA ILE A 144 12.12 -5.95 -14.23
C ILE A 144 11.03 -6.98 -13.98
N VAL A 145 11.26 -7.94 -13.08
CA VAL A 145 10.38 -9.12 -12.95
C VAL A 145 9.01 -8.75 -12.38
N ALA A 146 8.96 -7.88 -11.36
CA ALA A 146 7.72 -7.40 -10.76
C ALA A 146 6.80 -6.65 -11.73
N PRO A 147 7.27 -5.61 -12.46
CA PRO A 147 6.41 -4.90 -13.41
C PRO A 147 6.04 -5.77 -14.61
N LEU A 148 6.92 -6.66 -15.06
CA LEU A 148 6.61 -7.57 -16.18
C LEU A 148 5.48 -8.53 -15.83
N SER A 149 5.56 -9.18 -14.66
CA SER A 149 4.54 -10.13 -14.22
C SER A 149 3.19 -9.46 -14.00
N GLY A 150 3.18 -8.24 -13.47
CA GLY A 150 1.95 -7.47 -13.29
C GLY A 150 1.26 -7.18 -14.63
N LYS A 151 2.02 -6.76 -15.65
CA LYS A 151 1.48 -6.57 -17.02
C LYS A 151 0.89 -7.85 -17.60
N ILE A 152 1.58 -8.98 -17.46
CA ILE A 152 1.10 -10.27 -17.97
C ILE A 152 -0.20 -10.69 -17.27
N VAL A 153 -0.24 -10.58 -15.94
CA VAL A 153 -1.41 -10.95 -15.13
C VAL A 153 -2.62 -10.10 -15.48
N HIS A 154 -2.45 -8.78 -15.62
CA HIS A 154 -3.56 -7.91 -16.00
C HIS A 154 -4.06 -8.22 -17.41
N ALA A 155 -3.16 -8.46 -18.38
CA ALA A 155 -3.56 -8.85 -19.72
C ALA A 155 -4.37 -10.16 -19.74
N ILE A 156 -3.95 -11.16 -18.96
CA ILE A 156 -4.68 -12.42 -18.81
C ILE A 156 -6.01 -12.20 -18.08
N GLY A 157 -6.02 -11.41 -17.00
CA GLY A 157 -7.22 -11.12 -16.21
C GLY A 157 -8.29 -10.38 -17.02
N ASP A 158 -7.87 -9.44 -17.87
CA ASP A 158 -8.75 -8.68 -18.75
C ASP A 158 -9.30 -9.57 -19.88
N ALA A 159 -8.46 -10.43 -20.48
CA ALA A 159 -8.88 -11.42 -21.48
C ALA A 159 -9.84 -12.48 -20.90
N ALA A 160 -9.59 -12.96 -19.69
CA ALA A 160 -10.41 -13.92 -18.97
C ALA A 160 -11.69 -13.30 -18.36
N GLY A 161 -11.85 -11.98 -18.44
CA GLY A 161 -12.99 -11.26 -17.90
C GLY A 161 -13.10 -11.31 -16.37
N TRP A 162 -12.01 -11.57 -15.65
CA TRP A 162 -12.02 -11.61 -14.18
C TRP A 162 -12.40 -10.26 -13.55
N ASN A 163 -12.21 -9.18 -14.29
CA ASN A 163 -12.56 -7.83 -13.87
C ASN A 163 -13.96 -7.38 -14.33
N LYS A 164 -14.69 -8.20 -15.11
CA LYS A 164 -16.05 -7.86 -15.60
C LYS A 164 -17.14 -7.99 -14.51
N SER A 165 -16.96 -8.89 -13.55
CA SER A 165 -17.95 -9.12 -12.47
C SER A 165 -17.97 -8.05 -11.37
N ALA A 166 -16.97 -7.18 -11.27
CA ALA A 166 -17.02 -6.06 -10.31
C ALA A 166 -17.82 -4.86 -10.83
N GLN A 167 -18.16 -4.85 -12.13
CA GLN A 167 -18.90 -3.76 -12.77
C GLN A 167 -20.41 -4.03 -12.92
N GLN A 168 -20.88 -5.25 -12.68
CA GLN A 168 -22.28 -5.62 -12.86
C GLN A 168 -22.92 -5.95 -11.50
N HIS A 169 -23.93 -5.16 -11.14
CA HIS A 169 -24.74 -5.22 -9.91
C HIS A 169 -24.16 -4.60 -8.63
N VAL A 170 -23.61 -3.39 -8.72
CA VAL A 170 -24.08 -2.39 -7.75
C VAL A 170 -25.40 -1.89 -8.34
N PRO A 171 -26.56 -2.04 -7.68
CA PRO A 171 -27.79 -1.42 -8.15
C PRO A 171 -27.46 0.05 -8.34
N ALA A 172 -27.68 0.53 -9.57
CA ALA A 172 -27.25 1.87 -9.94
C ALA A 172 -27.82 2.83 -8.90
N LEU A 173 -26.93 3.44 -8.12
CA LEU A 173 -27.27 4.71 -7.51
C LEU A 173 -27.72 5.57 -8.71
N ASP A 174 -28.99 5.97 -8.76
CA ASP A 174 -29.52 6.86 -9.81
C ASP A 174 -28.78 8.23 -9.83
N VAL A 175 -27.93 8.41 -8.82
CA VAL A 175 -26.93 9.45 -8.64
C VAL A 175 -25.75 9.23 -9.60
N LYS A 176 -25.54 10.16 -10.54
CA LYS A 176 -24.43 10.07 -11.51
C LYS A 176 -23.13 10.67 -10.98
N THR A 177 -23.23 11.72 -10.16
CA THR A 177 -22.07 12.52 -9.76
C THR A 177 -21.95 12.66 -8.25
N VAL A 178 -20.76 13.07 -7.78
CA VAL A 178 -20.53 13.37 -6.37
C VAL A 178 -21.36 14.57 -5.90
N ALA A 179 -21.60 15.54 -6.76
CA ALA A 179 -22.41 16.72 -6.46
C ALA A 179 -23.81 16.37 -5.95
N ASP A 180 -24.39 15.27 -6.42
CA ASP A 180 -25.75 14.81 -6.08
C ASP A 180 -25.84 14.15 -4.68
N VAL A 181 -24.70 13.78 -4.07
CA VAL A 181 -24.61 13.11 -2.75
C VAL A 181 -23.82 13.89 -1.70
N MET A 182 -23.06 14.90 -2.11
CA MET A 182 -22.23 15.67 -1.20
C MET A 182 -23.06 16.51 -0.24
N GLN A 183 -22.50 16.77 0.93
CA GLN A 183 -23.04 17.76 1.85
C GLN A 183 -22.43 19.13 1.52
N HIS A 184 -23.28 20.11 1.25
CA HIS A 184 -22.87 21.48 0.97
C HIS A 184 -22.54 22.28 2.23
N ASP A 185 -23.17 21.95 3.36
CA ASP A 185 -22.87 22.57 4.64
C ASP A 185 -21.61 21.94 5.24
N VAL A 186 -20.46 22.57 4.97
CA VAL A 186 -19.15 22.11 5.38
C VAL A 186 -18.56 23.09 6.37
N TYR A 187 -18.37 22.62 7.60
CA TYR A 187 -17.55 23.32 8.58
C TYR A 187 -16.09 23.26 8.16
N THR A 188 -15.39 24.37 8.23
CA THR A 188 -13.98 24.52 7.84
C THR A 188 -13.22 25.30 8.89
N VAL A 189 -11.91 25.08 8.94
CA VAL A 189 -10.99 25.89 9.73
C VAL A 189 -9.96 26.57 8.80
N ALA A 190 -9.54 27.78 9.14
CA ALA A 190 -8.55 28.51 8.36
C ALA A 190 -7.14 27.90 8.55
N SER A 191 -6.28 28.04 7.55
CA SER A 191 -4.94 27.45 7.55
C SER A 191 -3.98 28.09 8.57
N ASP A 192 -4.27 29.30 9.02
CA ASP A 192 -3.54 30.06 10.03
C ASP A 192 -4.08 29.85 11.45
N ALA A 193 -5.25 29.21 11.60
CA ALA A 193 -5.90 28.99 12.89
C ALA A 193 -5.13 28.03 13.83
N GLU A 194 -5.49 28.07 15.10
CA GLU A 194 -4.93 27.20 16.13
C GLU A 194 -5.72 25.88 16.27
N VAL A 195 -5.06 24.84 16.78
CA VAL A 195 -5.68 23.53 17.09
C VAL A 195 -6.86 23.71 18.05
N ARG A 196 -6.76 24.67 18.98
CA ARG A 196 -7.85 25.05 19.90
C ARG A 196 -9.15 25.38 19.18
N ASP A 197 -9.08 26.14 18.09
CA ASP A 197 -10.27 26.55 17.33
C ASP A 197 -10.87 25.36 16.59
N ALA A 198 -10.03 24.50 16.01
CA ALA A 198 -10.50 23.27 15.38
C ALA A 198 -11.19 22.34 16.39
N VAL A 199 -10.60 22.12 17.56
CA VAL A 199 -11.17 21.28 18.63
C VAL A 199 -12.48 21.87 19.16
N ARG A 200 -12.54 23.19 19.38
CA ARG A 200 -13.77 23.87 19.79
C ARG A 200 -14.88 23.63 18.77
N MET A 201 -14.59 23.80 17.48
CA MET A 201 -15.56 23.56 16.41
C MET A 201 -15.99 22.09 16.33
N MET A 202 -15.08 21.14 16.53
CA MET A 202 -15.41 19.70 16.60
C MET A 202 -16.40 19.40 17.73
N LEU A 203 -16.18 19.97 18.91
CA LEU A 203 -17.05 19.79 20.08
C LEU A 203 -18.41 20.47 19.89
N GLU A 204 -18.43 21.73 19.48
CA GLU A 204 -19.65 22.52 19.31
C GLU A 204 -20.57 21.96 18.22
N LYS A 205 -19.99 21.49 17.11
CA LYS A 205 -20.75 20.96 15.97
C LYS A 205 -20.89 19.45 15.98
N ASN A 206 -20.32 18.78 16.98
CA ASN A 206 -20.28 17.33 17.10
C ASN A 206 -19.78 16.65 15.81
N ILE A 207 -18.66 17.14 15.29
CA ILE A 207 -18.03 16.63 14.06
C ILE A 207 -16.64 16.06 14.36
N SER A 208 -16.33 14.92 13.71
CA SER A 208 -15.07 14.20 13.89
C SER A 208 -13.87 14.78 13.09
N GLY A 209 -14.04 15.91 12.42
CA GLY A 209 -13.05 16.45 11.49
C GLY A 209 -13.63 17.33 10.39
N MET A 210 -12.76 18.16 9.82
CA MET A 210 -13.10 19.21 8.86
C MET A 210 -11.95 19.53 7.89
N PRO A 211 -12.24 20.05 6.70
CA PRO A 211 -11.22 20.58 5.80
C PRO A 211 -10.58 21.84 6.35
N ILE A 212 -9.29 22.01 6.06
CA ILE A 212 -8.54 23.25 6.29
C ILE A 212 -8.47 24.00 4.97
N VAL A 213 -8.85 25.28 5.00
CA VAL A 213 -8.91 26.14 3.82
C VAL A 213 -8.00 27.36 3.94
N ASP A 214 -7.53 27.86 2.80
CA ASP A 214 -6.88 29.17 2.70
C ASP A 214 -7.90 30.31 2.56
N ASP A 215 -7.42 31.55 2.45
CA ASP A 215 -8.24 32.76 2.28
C ASP A 215 -9.10 32.75 1.01
N GLU A 216 -8.68 32.01 -0.02
CA GLU A 216 -9.40 31.85 -1.29
C GLU A 216 -10.33 30.62 -1.30
N ARG A 217 -10.45 29.94 -0.15
CA ARG A 217 -11.27 28.74 0.08
C ARG A 217 -10.75 27.48 -0.63
N HIS A 218 -9.48 27.43 -0.99
CA HIS A 218 -8.84 26.21 -1.47
C HIS A 218 -8.56 25.25 -0.32
N VAL A 219 -8.76 23.95 -0.56
CA VAL A 219 -8.47 22.93 0.45
C VAL A 219 -6.96 22.68 0.52
N VAL A 220 -6.35 23.07 1.64
CA VAL A 220 -4.90 22.94 1.88
C VAL A 220 -4.55 21.82 2.86
N GLY A 221 -5.54 21.31 3.60
CA GLY A 221 -5.35 20.25 4.58
C GLY A 221 -6.66 19.64 5.05
N PHE A 222 -6.56 18.62 5.88
CA PHE A 222 -7.70 18.04 6.59
C PHE A 222 -7.28 17.71 8.03
N ILE A 223 -8.12 18.06 8.99
CA ILE A 223 -7.89 17.76 10.41
C ILE A 223 -9.03 16.89 10.95
N SER A 224 -8.65 15.82 11.64
CA SER A 224 -9.58 14.89 12.30
C SER A 224 -9.34 14.80 13.79
N ASP A 225 -10.36 14.32 14.50
CA ASP A 225 -10.27 13.96 15.92
C ASP A 225 -9.07 13.04 16.22
N SER A 226 -8.77 12.14 15.30
CA SER A 226 -7.71 11.15 15.39
C SER A 226 -6.34 11.80 15.32
N ASP A 227 -6.19 12.86 14.51
CA ASP A 227 -4.95 13.63 14.41
C ASP A 227 -4.68 14.39 15.73
N VAL A 228 -5.72 14.99 16.30
CA VAL A 228 -5.66 15.67 17.60
C VAL A 228 -5.32 14.68 18.73
N LEU A 229 -6.00 13.53 18.77
CA LEU A 229 -5.75 12.49 19.79
C LEU A 229 -4.34 11.91 19.69
N CYS A 230 -3.85 11.65 18.48
CA CYS A 230 -2.47 11.19 18.28
C CYS A 230 -1.46 12.22 18.79
N ARG A 231 -1.69 13.52 18.59
CA ARG A 231 -0.82 14.57 19.11
C ARG A 231 -0.85 14.62 20.65
N PHE A 232 -2.03 14.59 21.25
CA PHE A 232 -2.18 14.59 22.72
C PHE A 232 -1.55 13.36 23.38
N ALA A 233 -1.59 12.21 22.72
CA ALA A 233 -0.94 10.99 23.20
C ALA A 233 0.59 11.10 23.15
N GLN A 234 1.16 11.79 22.16
CA GLN A 234 2.61 12.01 22.05
C GLN A 234 3.14 12.97 23.13
N ASP A 235 2.38 14.00 23.48
CA ASP A 235 2.78 14.94 24.55
C ASP A 235 2.64 14.32 25.95
N ASN A 236 1.73 13.34 26.12
CA ASN A 236 1.49 12.68 27.41
C ASN A 236 2.08 11.26 27.51
N ALA A 237 2.90 10.83 26.53
CA ALA A 237 3.48 9.50 26.55
C ALA A 237 4.48 9.37 27.71
N PRO A 238 4.26 8.47 28.70
CA PRO A 238 5.25 8.24 29.74
C PRO A 238 6.53 7.67 29.12
N VAL A 239 7.67 8.24 29.49
CA VAL A 239 9.03 7.82 29.10
C VAL A 239 9.40 6.49 29.78
N SER A 240 8.63 5.44 29.53
CA SER A 240 8.88 4.10 30.08
C SER A 240 9.09 3.03 29.01
N ASP A 241 8.78 3.33 27.74
CA ASP A 241 8.95 2.35 26.68
C ASP A 241 10.34 2.44 26.03
N ILE A 242 11.10 1.34 26.12
CA ILE A 242 12.47 1.21 25.58
C ILE A 242 12.47 1.47 24.07
N SER A 243 11.34 1.20 23.40
CA SER A 243 11.12 1.47 21.98
C SER A 243 11.31 2.96 21.64
N THR A 244 10.84 3.86 22.51
CA THR A 244 10.92 5.33 22.33
C THR A 244 12.36 5.82 22.47
N LEU A 245 13.11 5.27 23.44
CA LEU A 245 14.54 5.55 23.63
C LEU A 245 15.39 5.07 22.46
N VAL A 246 15.16 3.84 21.98
CA VAL A 246 15.88 3.28 20.83
C VAL A 246 15.61 4.08 19.55
N THR A 247 14.37 4.52 19.36
CA THR A 247 13.99 5.35 18.21
C THR A 247 14.60 6.75 18.28
N GLY A 248 14.63 7.38 19.46
CA GLY A 248 15.29 8.67 19.70
C GLY A 248 16.80 8.61 19.48
N MET A 249 17.47 7.56 19.97
CA MET A 249 18.91 7.34 19.77
C MET A 249 19.27 7.13 18.29
N ALA A 250 18.41 6.48 17.51
CA ALA A 250 18.64 6.26 16.08
C ALA A 250 18.52 7.56 15.24
N ARG A 251 17.80 8.57 15.73
CA ARG A 251 17.59 9.85 15.04
C ARG A 251 18.44 11.00 15.56
N GLY A 252 19.14 10.82 16.68
CA GLY A 252 19.93 11.89 17.30
C GLY A 252 19.08 13.02 17.89
N GLU A 253 17.77 12.81 18.01
CA GLU A 253 16.80 13.76 18.52
C GLU A 253 16.45 13.32 19.96
N PHE A 254 17.01 14.01 20.95
CA PHE A 254 16.38 14.02 22.27
C PHE A 254 15.12 14.88 22.15
N PRO A 255 13.95 14.42 22.60
CA PRO A 255 12.79 15.28 22.60
C PRO A 255 13.04 16.41 23.61
N GLU A 256 13.42 17.58 23.10
CA GLU A 256 13.13 18.83 23.80
C GLU A 256 11.60 18.85 23.95
N LEU A 257 11.15 18.69 25.20
CA LEU A 257 9.76 18.90 25.60
C LEU A 257 9.45 20.38 25.38
N SER A 258 9.13 20.74 24.14
CA SER A 258 8.61 22.05 23.80
C SER A 258 7.26 22.17 24.47
N HIS A 259 7.21 22.99 25.53
CA HIS A 259 6.04 23.27 26.38
C HIS A 259 4.93 24.08 25.67
N ALA A 260 4.82 24.03 24.35
CA ALA A 260 3.64 24.58 23.70
C ALA A 260 2.45 23.70 24.08
N GLU A 261 1.41 24.27 24.73
CA GLU A 261 0.15 23.56 24.87
C GLU A 261 -0.26 23.07 23.47
N PRO A 262 -0.53 21.78 23.25
CA PRO A 262 -0.85 21.27 21.91
C PRO A 262 -2.06 21.94 21.25
N LEU A 263 -2.81 22.74 22.01
CA LEU A 263 -3.92 23.56 21.57
C LEU A 263 -3.48 24.87 20.90
N ASP A 264 -2.35 25.46 21.27
CA ASP A 264 -1.88 26.77 20.74
C ASP A 264 -1.03 26.62 19.45
N MET A 265 -0.82 25.38 19.02
CA MET A 265 -0.15 25.10 17.76
C MET A 265 -1.06 25.45 16.58
N ASN A 266 -0.47 25.83 15.45
CA ASN A 266 -1.21 25.99 14.22
C ASN A 266 -1.77 24.65 13.72
N VAL A 267 -3.02 24.64 13.23
CA VAL A 267 -3.73 23.42 12.76
C VAL A 267 -2.95 22.64 11.69
N MET A 268 -2.19 23.34 10.85
CA MET A 268 -1.43 22.77 9.75
C MET A 268 -0.21 21.96 10.21
N VAL A 269 0.17 22.04 11.50
CA VAL A 269 1.25 21.21 12.07
C VAL A 269 0.78 19.77 12.27
N ILE A 270 -0.48 19.56 12.64
CA ILE A 270 -1.03 18.23 12.93
C ILE A 270 -1.94 17.69 11.82
N ALA A 271 -2.32 18.54 10.85
CA ALA A 271 -3.18 18.16 9.75
C ALA A 271 -2.57 17.10 8.82
N ALA A 272 -3.42 16.23 8.28
CA ALA A 272 -3.04 15.30 7.22
C ALA A 272 -2.78 16.07 5.90
N LYS A 273 -1.54 15.95 5.38
CA LYS A 273 -1.11 16.61 4.14
C LYS A 273 -0.48 15.64 3.13
N PRO A 274 -0.74 15.81 1.81
CA PRO A 274 -1.79 16.66 1.22
C PRO A 274 -3.18 16.06 1.49
N ALA A 275 -4.19 16.91 1.63
CA ALA A 275 -5.57 16.45 1.74
C ALA A 275 -5.97 15.69 0.47
N VAL A 276 -6.54 14.49 0.64
CA VAL A 276 -7.19 13.77 -0.46
C VAL A 276 -8.51 14.47 -0.74
N THR A 277 -8.75 14.87 -1.99
CA THR A 277 -9.97 15.55 -2.43
C THR A 277 -10.59 14.86 -3.65
N VAL A 278 -11.87 15.09 -3.88
CA VAL A 278 -12.61 14.59 -5.07
C VAL A 278 -13.23 15.76 -5.82
N GLN A 279 -13.32 15.67 -7.15
CA GLN A 279 -14.03 16.68 -7.94
C GLN A 279 -15.55 16.50 -7.81
N SER A 280 -16.32 17.58 -7.89
CA SER A 280 -17.79 17.56 -7.83
C SER A 280 -18.42 16.78 -8.99
N ASP A 281 -17.81 16.80 -10.16
CA ASP A 281 -18.22 16.08 -11.37
C ASP A 281 -17.77 14.60 -11.40
N ALA A 282 -17.02 14.16 -10.39
CA ALA A 282 -16.48 12.81 -10.34
C ALA A 282 -17.60 11.75 -10.27
N ASN A 283 -17.33 10.58 -10.86
CA ASN A 283 -18.26 9.47 -10.85
C ASN A 283 -18.37 8.87 -9.45
N ILE A 284 -19.60 8.73 -8.94
CA ILE A 284 -19.85 8.21 -7.59
C ILE A 284 -19.28 6.79 -7.36
N ALA A 285 -19.27 5.93 -8.39
CA ALA A 285 -18.75 4.58 -8.28
C ALA A 285 -17.23 4.58 -8.00
N GLN A 286 -16.49 5.50 -8.61
CA GLN A 286 -15.06 5.67 -8.33
C GLN A 286 -14.82 6.13 -6.89
N VAL A 287 -15.67 7.03 -6.39
CA VAL A 287 -15.61 7.50 -5.00
C VAL A 287 -15.97 6.37 -4.03
N CYS A 288 -17.01 5.58 -4.31
CA CYS A 288 -17.35 4.40 -3.52
C CYS A 288 -16.22 3.36 -3.49
N GLN A 289 -15.53 3.14 -4.61
CA GLN A 289 -14.34 2.28 -4.65
C GLN A 289 -13.22 2.85 -3.77
N MET A 290 -12.95 4.15 -3.85
CA MET A 290 -11.97 4.81 -2.99
C MET A 290 -12.28 4.60 -1.49
N PHE A 291 -13.54 4.79 -1.08
CA PHE A 291 -13.98 4.52 0.31
C PHE A 291 -13.96 3.04 0.70
N GLY A 292 -14.08 2.13 -0.27
CA GLY A 292 -14.00 0.69 -0.06
C GLY A 292 -12.59 0.19 0.19
N TYR A 293 -11.62 0.69 -0.58
CA TYR A 293 -10.22 0.28 -0.48
C TYR A 293 -9.42 1.05 0.58
N GLN A 294 -9.78 2.30 0.85
CA GLN A 294 -9.06 3.18 1.77
C GLN A 294 -9.92 3.51 3.00
N GLN A 295 -9.28 3.64 4.16
CA GLN A 295 -9.96 3.90 5.45
C GLN A 295 -10.30 5.39 5.65
N TYR A 296 -10.72 6.10 4.60
CA TYR A 296 -11.16 7.48 4.74
C TYR A 296 -12.58 7.51 5.32
N LYS A 297 -12.79 8.33 6.36
CA LYS A 297 -14.11 8.56 6.95
C LYS A 297 -14.87 9.66 6.19
N LYS A 298 -14.14 10.70 5.78
CA LYS A 298 -14.66 11.89 5.09
C LYS A 298 -13.65 12.35 4.03
N VAL A 299 -14.15 12.90 2.93
CA VAL A 299 -13.31 13.47 1.86
C VAL A 299 -13.91 14.80 1.39
N PRO A 300 -13.13 15.90 1.36
CA PRO A 300 -13.56 17.17 0.78
C PRO A 300 -13.84 17.05 -0.72
N VAL A 301 -14.94 17.64 -1.16
CA VAL A 301 -15.30 17.83 -2.57
C VAL A 301 -14.88 19.22 -3.00
N VAL A 302 -14.17 19.29 -4.12
CA VAL A 302 -13.65 20.53 -4.66
C VAL A 302 -14.13 20.77 -6.10
N GLU A 303 -14.20 22.03 -6.48
CA GLU A 303 -14.38 22.48 -7.85
C GLU A 303 -13.28 23.51 -8.13
N GLN A 304 -12.42 23.24 -9.12
CA GLN A 304 -11.25 24.08 -9.40
C GLN A 304 -10.36 24.31 -8.15
N GLY A 305 -10.29 23.32 -7.25
CA GLY A 305 -9.53 23.39 -6.00
C GLY A 305 -10.24 24.06 -4.82
N LYS A 306 -11.36 24.76 -5.06
CA LYS A 306 -12.17 25.40 -4.02
C LYS A 306 -13.13 24.40 -3.39
N LEU A 307 -13.30 24.49 -2.08
CA LEU A 307 -14.22 23.61 -1.36
C LEU A 307 -15.68 23.89 -1.72
N VAL A 308 -16.39 22.87 -2.21
CA VAL A 308 -17.82 22.94 -2.56
C VAL A 308 -18.69 21.97 -1.76
N GLY A 309 -18.08 20.98 -1.10
CA GLY A 309 -18.82 20.02 -0.28
C GLY A 309 -17.93 19.04 0.48
N VAL A 310 -18.55 18.11 1.19
CA VAL A 310 -17.88 16.96 1.82
C VAL A 310 -18.69 15.69 1.61
N VAL A 311 -18.01 14.57 1.44
CA VAL A 311 -18.62 13.25 1.31
C VAL A 311 -18.17 12.38 2.48
N ASN A 312 -19.15 11.75 3.14
CA ASN A 312 -18.91 10.89 4.30
C ASN A 312 -19.18 9.42 3.95
N ARG A 313 -18.28 8.53 4.37
CA ARG A 313 -18.41 7.08 4.14
C ARG A 313 -19.75 6.54 4.64
N GLY A 314 -20.14 6.88 5.86
CA GLY A 314 -21.40 6.40 6.45
C GLY A 314 -22.64 6.76 5.64
N ARG A 315 -22.68 7.98 5.08
CA ARG A 315 -23.78 8.42 4.20
C ARG A 315 -23.77 7.70 2.86
N LEU A 316 -22.61 7.57 2.23
CA LEU A 316 -22.47 6.80 0.98
C LEU A 316 -22.89 5.35 1.18
N THR A 317 -22.43 4.69 2.24
CA THR A 317 -22.80 3.30 2.57
C THR A 317 -24.30 3.18 2.77
N ARG A 318 -24.88 4.08 3.58
CA ARG A 318 -26.32 4.09 3.83
C ARG A 318 -27.14 4.26 2.54
N ARG A 319 -26.82 5.26 1.71
CA ARG A 319 -27.49 5.45 0.41
C ARG A 319 -27.29 4.26 -0.53
N SER A 320 -26.10 3.67 -0.55
CA SER A 320 -25.84 2.47 -1.36
C SER A 320 -26.71 1.30 -0.91
N PHE A 321 -26.89 1.12 0.39
CA PHE A 321 -27.73 0.06 0.94
C PHE A 321 -29.22 0.34 0.72
N GLU A 322 -29.67 1.57 0.89
CA GLU A 322 -31.04 2.00 0.57
C GLU A 322 -31.36 1.75 -0.92
N ALA A 323 -30.43 2.08 -1.81
CA ALA A 323 -30.56 1.77 -3.24
C ALA A 323 -30.61 0.26 -3.52
N CYS A 324 -29.79 -0.55 -2.82
CA CYS A 324 -29.86 -2.01 -2.93
C CYS A 324 -31.18 -2.61 -2.45
N LEU A 325 -31.75 -2.03 -1.41
CA LEU A 325 -33.00 -2.51 -0.80
C LEU A 325 -34.25 -1.97 -1.50
N GLY A 326 -34.09 -1.05 -2.46
CA GLY A 326 -35.22 -0.37 -3.12
C GLY A 326 -35.97 0.59 -2.20
N THR A 327 -35.32 1.08 -1.14
CA THR A 327 -35.89 1.99 -0.14
C THR A 327 -35.35 3.42 -0.26
N ALA A 328 -34.75 3.77 -1.40
CA ALA A 328 -34.26 5.11 -1.66
C ALA A 328 -35.44 6.03 -1.98
N GLU A 329 -35.82 6.87 -1.01
CA GLU A 329 -36.71 8.03 -1.20
C GLU A 329 -35.93 9.26 -1.69
#